data_AF-A0A0F8XWV4-F1
#
_entry.id   AF-A0A0F8XWV4-F1
#
_cell.length_a   1.000
_cell.length_b   1.000
_cell.length_c   1.000
_cell.angle_alpha   90.00
_cell.angle_beta   90.00
_cell.angle_gamma   90.00
#
_symmetry.space_group_name_H-M   'P 1'
#
loop_
_entity.id
_entity.type
_entity.pdbx_description
1 polymer ?
#
loop_
_entity_poly.entity_id
_entity_poly.type
_entity_poly.pdbx_seq_one_letter_code
_entity_poly.pdbx_strand_id
1 'polypeptide(L)'
;MESVRSVLRLGCPARFRDRWEGRVAALEVDDQWLVLNLVLSRGIFRPLAVKLPFSTVSEWDDDAVSLDCTSDEAFGRRIPPVAVPARPLSARTPLSAGDTKLAGVMMERASRRASHLVLSRGLFASDQRIVPVTDIALEGGVIKLAAQTHALPVYRRNSSLLQAVRDALDELGASGLTVTEVKGCG
;
A
#
# COMPACT_ATOMS: atom_id res chain seq x y z
N MET A 1 1.26 -22.67 -3.57
CA MET A 1 2.27 -21.75 -3.01
C MET A 1 1.58 -20.40 -2.90
N GLU A 2 1.18 -19.98 -1.70
CA GLU A 2 0.51 -18.69 -1.52
C GLU A 2 1.49 -17.57 -1.87
N SER A 3 1.12 -16.71 -2.81
CA SER A 3 1.93 -15.56 -3.16
C SER A 3 1.84 -14.55 -2.02
N VAL A 4 2.97 -14.29 -1.36
CA VAL A 4 3.05 -13.27 -0.31
C VAL A 4 2.67 -11.92 -0.92
N ARG A 5 1.65 -11.29 -0.36
CA ARG A 5 1.16 -9.96 -0.77
C ARG A 5 1.59 -8.93 0.26
N SER A 6 1.90 -7.73 -0.21
CA SER A 6 2.20 -6.61 0.68
C SER A 6 1.68 -5.32 0.07
N VAL A 7 1.20 -4.42 0.93
CA VAL A 7 0.73 -3.12 0.49
C VAL A 7 1.92 -2.19 0.34
N LEU A 8 1.89 -1.41 -0.73
CA LEU A 8 2.76 -0.26 -0.92
C LEU A 8 1.89 0.99 -0.87
N ARG A 9 2.10 1.82 0.15
CA ARG A 9 1.29 3.01 0.38
C ARG A 9 1.82 4.21 -0.38
N LEU A 10 0.89 5.02 -0.87
CA LEU A 10 1.20 6.36 -1.33
C LEU A 10 1.44 7.25 -0.11
N GLY A 11 2.51 8.04 -0.18
CA GLY A 11 2.99 8.92 0.87
C GLY A 11 3.90 8.25 1.90
N CYS A 12 4.12 6.92 1.85
CA CYS A 12 5.05 6.28 2.78
C CYS A 12 6.50 6.75 2.53
N PRO A 13 7.32 6.82 3.58
CA PRO A 13 8.75 7.05 3.47
C PRO A 13 9.43 6.08 2.51
N ALA A 14 10.32 6.61 1.69
CA ALA A 14 11.23 5.85 0.84
C ALA A 14 12.65 6.02 1.34
N ARG A 15 13.28 4.92 1.75
CA ARG A 15 14.66 4.87 2.26
C ARG A 15 15.60 4.48 1.14
N PHE A 16 16.58 5.33 0.88
CA PHE A 16 17.67 5.01 -0.03
C PHE A 16 18.73 4.19 0.71
N ARG A 17 19.71 3.64 -0.02
CA ARG A 17 20.86 2.95 0.58
C ARG A 17 21.70 3.88 1.47
N ASP A 18 21.65 5.17 1.18
CA ASP A 18 22.26 6.21 2.00
C ASP A 18 21.29 6.71 3.08
N ARG A 19 21.68 7.75 3.82
CA ARG A 19 20.91 8.30 4.94
C ARG A 19 19.65 9.10 4.54
N TRP A 20 19.33 9.26 3.26
CA TRP A 20 18.28 10.18 2.82
C TRP A 20 16.92 9.47 2.71
N GLU A 21 15.85 10.22 2.99
CA GLU A 21 14.47 9.74 2.91
C GLU A 21 13.63 10.62 1.97
N GLY A 22 12.93 9.98 1.03
CA GLY A 22 11.89 10.58 0.19
C GLY A 22 10.50 10.07 0.58
N ARG A 23 9.49 10.32 -0.27
CA ARG A 23 8.15 9.72 -0.13
C ARG A 23 7.64 9.19 -1.46
N VAL A 24 6.92 8.08 -1.42
CA VAL A 24 6.20 7.53 -2.57
C VAL A 24 5.09 8.50 -2.97
N ALA A 25 5.19 9.11 -4.15
CA ALA A 25 4.19 10.06 -4.65
C ALA A 25 3.18 9.40 -5.59
N ALA A 26 3.66 8.48 -6.44
CA ALA A 26 2.85 7.74 -7.38
C ALA A 26 3.50 6.41 -7.77
N LEU A 27 2.73 5.56 -8.42
CA LEU A 27 3.17 4.32 -9.06
C LEU A 27 2.78 4.38 -10.53
N GLU A 28 3.52 3.69 -11.39
CA GLU A 28 3.10 3.49 -12.77
C GLU A 28 2.88 2.02 -13.05
N VAL A 29 1.70 1.72 -13.58
CA VAL A 29 1.27 0.37 -13.91
C VAL A 29 1.02 0.21 -15.41
N ASP A 30 1.25 -0.98 -15.94
CA ASP A 30 0.83 -1.35 -17.29
C ASP A 30 -0.65 -1.77 -17.34
N ASP A 31 -1.09 -2.25 -18.50
CA ASP A 31 -2.44 -2.76 -18.73
C ASP A 31 -2.76 -4.05 -17.97
N GLN A 32 -1.73 -4.80 -17.58
CA GLN A 32 -1.86 -6.03 -16.79
C GLN A 32 -1.61 -5.80 -15.29
N TRP A 33 -1.65 -4.55 -14.83
CA TRP A 33 -1.42 -4.16 -13.44
C TRP A 33 -0.02 -4.52 -12.90
N LEU A 34 0.96 -4.73 -13.77
CA LEU A 34 2.36 -4.84 -13.37
C LEU A 34 2.86 -3.46 -12.95
N VAL A 35 3.44 -3.34 -11.75
CA VAL A 35 4.06 -2.11 -11.31
C VAL A 35 5.44 -1.99 -11.94
N LEU A 36 5.61 -0.98 -12.78
CA LEU A 36 6.81 -0.77 -13.60
C LEU A 36 7.75 0.24 -12.97
N ASN A 37 7.20 1.36 -12.52
CA ASN A 37 7.96 2.47 -11.97
C ASN A 37 7.36 2.96 -10.64
N LEU A 38 8.23 3.48 -9.78
CA LEU A 38 7.92 4.21 -8.57
C LEU A 38 8.24 5.69 -8.80
N VAL A 39 7.32 6.58 -8.45
CA VAL A 39 7.60 8.02 -8.44
C VAL A 39 7.82 8.45 -7.00
N LEU A 40 9.02 8.95 -6.73
CA LEU A 40 9.42 9.46 -5.43
C LEU A 40 9.44 10.97 -5.45
N SER A 41 9.07 11.58 -4.34
CA SER A 41 9.15 13.03 -4.14
C SER A 41 9.99 13.36 -2.91
N ARG A 42 10.70 14.49 -2.97
CA ARG A 42 11.39 15.08 -1.81
C ARG A 42 11.10 16.58 -1.71
N GLY A 43 11.06 17.08 -0.47
CA GLY A 43 10.88 18.50 -0.17
C GLY A 43 9.41 18.94 -0.06
N ILE A 44 9.15 19.88 0.84
CA ILE A 44 7.79 20.36 1.18
C ILE A 44 7.37 21.52 0.27
N PHE A 45 8.27 22.48 0.00
CA PHE A 45 7.94 23.73 -0.70
C PHE A 45 8.23 23.71 -2.21
N ARG A 46 9.12 22.83 -2.67
CA ARG A 46 9.41 22.57 -4.09
C ARG A 46 9.64 21.08 -4.25
N PRO A 47 8.58 20.28 -4.35
CA PRO A 47 8.72 18.84 -4.43
C PRO A 47 9.48 18.48 -5.70
N LEU A 48 10.71 18.01 -5.54
CA LEU A 48 11.45 17.40 -6.64
C LEU A 48 10.98 15.96 -6.75
N ALA A 49 10.42 15.61 -7.90
CA ALA A 49 10.00 14.25 -8.20
C ALA A 49 11.02 13.55 -9.10
N VAL A 50 11.26 12.27 -8.83
CA VAL A 50 12.05 11.37 -9.66
C VAL A 50 11.26 10.09 -9.90
N LYS A 51 11.33 9.58 -11.13
CA LYS A 51 10.78 8.28 -11.51
C LYS A 51 11.92 7.26 -11.51
N LEU A 52 11.73 6.15 -10.82
CA LEU A 52 12.68 5.04 -10.76
C LEU A 52 11.99 3.75 -11.21
N PRO A 53 12.69 2.82 -11.85
CA PRO A 53 12.15 1.51 -12.15
C PRO A 53 11.90 0.76 -10.84
N PHE A 54 10.78 0.04 -10.74
CA PHE A 54 10.44 -0.69 -9.51
C PHE A 54 11.49 -1.74 -9.14
N SER A 55 12.31 -2.19 -10.09
CA SER A 55 13.45 -3.07 -9.82
C SER A 55 14.50 -2.48 -8.87
N THR A 56 14.48 -1.18 -8.56
CA THR A 56 15.34 -0.60 -7.51
C THR A 56 14.80 -0.84 -6.10
N VAL A 57 13.57 -1.33 -5.95
CA VAL A 57 12.96 -1.62 -4.64
C VAL A 57 13.48 -2.96 -4.15
N SER A 58 14.14 -2.97 -3.00
CA SER A 58 14.59 -4.19 -2.33
C SER A 58 13.52 -4.77 -1.43
N GLU A 59 12.83 -3.90 -0.70
CA GLU A 59 11.81 -4.30 0.27
C GLU A 59 10.73 -3.23 0.39
N TRP A 60 9.52 -3.64 0.74
CA TRP A 60 8.43 -2.71 1.03
C TRP A 60 7.42 -3.31 1.98
N ASP A 61 6.72 -2.46 2.70
CA ASP A 61 5.56 -2.80 3.50
C ASP A 61 4.60 -1.60 3.60
N ASP A 62 3.63 -1.71 4.51
CA ASP A 62 2.63 -0.66 4.75
C ASP A 62 3.27 0.67 5.19
N ASP A 63 4.43 0.64 5.83
CA ASP A 63 5.01 1.78 6.53
C ASP A 63 6.20 2.39 5.78
N ALA A 64 6.95 1.64 4.98
CA ALA A 64 8.07 2.15 4.22
C ALA A 64 8.40 1.35 2.94
N VAL A 65 9.18 1.96 2.06
CA VAL A 65 9.85 1.28 0.94
C VAL A 65 11.35 1.49 1.03
N SER A 66 12.12 0.42 0.84
CA SER A 66 13.58 0.43 0.80
C SER A 66 14.06 0.30 -0.64
N LEU A 67 15.09 1.07 -0.99
CA LEU A 67 15.65 1.14 -2.33
C LEU A 67 17.11 0.72 -2.29
N ASP A 68 17.52 -0.07 -3.27
CA ASP A 68 18.92 -0.45 -3.44
C ASP A 68 19.76 0.71 -3.96
N CYS A 69 19.20 1.78 -4.52
CA CYS A 69 19.99 2.91 -5.02
C CYS A 69 20.28 3.98 -3.96
N THR A 70 21.28 4.81 -4.22
CA THR A 70 21.53 6.04 -3.45
C THR A 70 20.63 7.18 -3.92
N SER A 71 20.46 8.18 -3.05
CA SER A 71 19.65 9.37 -3.38
C SER A 71 20.28 10.21 -4.49
N ASP A 72 21.62 10.24 -4.59
CA ASP A 72 22.34 10.94 -5.68
C ASP A 72 22.12 10.25 -7.03
N GLU A 73 22.17 8.92 -7.09
CA GLU A 73 21.86 8.18 -8.33
C GLU A 73 20.42 8.42 -8.78
N ALA A 74 19.48 8.43 -7.83
CA ALA A 74 18.08 8.66 -8.12
C ALA A 74 17.82 10.11 -8.59
N PHE A 75 18.08 11.10 -7.73
CA PHE A 75 17.74 12.50 -8.02
C PHE A 75 18.70 13.15 -9.04
N GLY A 76 19.90 12.60 -9.21
CA GLY A 76 20.79 12.89 -10.33
C GLY A 76 20.37 12.24 -11.64
N ARG A 77 19.27 11.49 -11.66
CA ARG A 77 18.69 10.83 -12.85
C ARG A 77 19.66 9.88 -13.56
N ARG A 78 20.52 9.21 -12.79
CA ARG A 78 21.48 8.22 -13.32
C ARG A 78 20.84 6.87 -13.59
N ILE A 79 19.70 6.59 -12.96
CA ILE A 79 18.91 5.38 -13.15
C ILE A 79 17.72 5.72 -14.05
N PRO A 80 17.67 5.21 -15.29
CA PRO A 80 16.56 5.48 -16.19
C PRO A 80 15.31 4.71 -15.76
N PRO A 81 14.11 5.30 -15.88
CA PRO A 81 12.86 4.59 -15.65
C PRO A 81 12.54 3.62 -16.80
N VAL A 82 11.63 2.68 -16.55
CA VAL A 82 11.08 1.81 -17.60
C VAL A 82 10.26 2.67 -18.57
N ALA A 83 10.70 2.74 -19.83
CA ALA A 83 10.07 3.51 -20.89
C ALA A 83 9.02 2.67 -21.63
N VAL A 84 7.84 2.53 -21.02
CA VAL A 84 6.68 1.89 -21.64
C VAL A 84 5.43 2.74 -21.39
N PRO A 85 4.36 2.60 -22.20
CA PRO A 85 3.08 3.22 -21.91
C PRO A 85 2.60 2.76 -20.53
N ALA A 86 2.55 3.69 -19.59
CA ALA A 86 2.24 3.39 -18.21
C ALA A 86 1.20 4.37 -17.69
N ARG A 87 0.40 3.89 -16.75
CA ARG A 87 -0.75 4.61 -16.20
C ARG A 87 -0.38 5.06 -14.78
N PRO A 88 -0.29 6.37 -14.52
CA PRO A 88 0.13 6.87 -13.22
C PRO A 88 -1.01 6.76 -12.20
N LEU A 89 -0.70 6.18 -11.05
CA LEU A 89 -1.57 6.02 -9.90
C LEU A 89 -1.00 6.82 -8.73
N SER A 90 -1.72 7.86 -8.32
CA SER A 90 -1.32 8.76 -7.23
C SER A 90 -2.50 9.01 -6.29
N ALA A 91 -2.25 9.64 -5.14
CA ALA A 91 -3.31 10.00 -4.20
C ALA A 91 -4.30 11.02 -4.78
N ARG A 92 -3.96 11.63 -5.91
CA ARG A 92 -4.78 12.57 -6.67
C ARG A 92 -5.46 11.95 -7.89
N THR A 93 -5.21 10.67 -8.18
CA THR A 93 -5.90 9.98 -9.28
C THR A 93 -7.39 9.98 -8.97
N PRO A 94 -8.23 10.57 -9.85
CA PRO A 94 -9.67 10.66 -9.61
C PRO A 94 -10.31 9.28 -9.49
N LEU A 95 -11.26 9.15 -8.58
CA LEU A 95 -12.11 7.96 -8.42
C LEU A 95 -13.57 8.32 -8.71
N SER A 96 -14.34 7.37 -9.26
CA SER A 96 -15.78 7.54 -9.50
C SER A 96 -16.61 7.67 -8.21
N ALA A 97 -16.03 7.32 -7.07
CA ALA A 97 -16.64 7.49 -5.76
C ALA A 97 -16.18 8.80 -5.11
N GLY A 98 -17.15 9.67 -4.80
CA GLY A 98 -16.92 10.91 -4.06
C GLY A 98 -16.22 10.67 -2.71
N ASP A 99 -15.39 11.63 -2.29
CA ASP A 99 -14.66 11.65 -1.02
C ASP A 99 -13.66 10.52 -0.75
N THR A 100 -13.40 9.68 -1.75
CA THR A 100 -12.45 8.56 -1.65
C THR A 100 -11.17 8.91 -2.36
N LYS A 101 -10.03 8.53 -1.78
CA LYS A 101 -8.70 8.72 -2.37
C LYS A 101 -7.98 7.40 -2.49
N LEU A 102 -7.08 7.31 -3.47
CA LEU A 102 -6.15 6.21 -3.56
C LEU A 102 -5.10 6.34 -2.46
N ALA A 103 -4.98 5.32 -1.61
CA ALA A 103 -4.04 5.29 -0.50
C ALA A 103 -2.82 4.38 -0.78
N GLY A 104 -2.92 3.46 -1.73
CA GLY A 104 -1.86 2.52 -2.05
C GLY A 104 -2.34 1.38 -2.96
N VAL A 105 -1.46 0.41 -3.16
CA VAL A 105 -1.75 -0.82 -3.91
C VAL A 105 -1.32 -2.03 -3.10
N MET A 106 -2.10 -3.11 -3.15
CA MET A 106 -1.68 -4.41 -2.64
C MET A 106 -1.06 -5.20 -3.78
N MET A 107 0.20 -5.59 -3.63
CA MET A 107 0.98 -6.19 -4.70
C MET A 107 1.53 -7.55 -4.28
N GLU A 108 1.57 -8.47 -5.24
CA GLU A 108 2.27 -9.74 -5.09
C GLU A 108 3.78 -9.54 -5.14
N ARG A 109 4.51 -10.10 -4.17
CA ARG A 109 5.95 -9.90 -4.02
C ARG A 109 6.76 -10.40 -5.22
N ALA A 110 6.46 -11.62 -5.69
CA ALA A 110 7.22 -12.26 -6.75
C ALA A 110 6.94 -11.66 -8.14
N SER A 111 5.67 -11.41 -8.44
CA SER A 111 5.24 -10.97 -9.78
C SER A 111 5.24 -9.44 -9.93
N ARG A 112 5.20 -8.69 -8.81
CA ARG A 112 4.98 -7.23 -8.77
C ARG A 112 3.67 -6.81 -9.44
N ARG A 113 2.70 -7.72 -9.48
CA ARG A 113 1.35 -7.44 -9.99
C ARG A 113 0.49 -6.90 -8.87
N ALA A 114 -0.13 -5.74 -9.10
CA ALA A 114 -1.13 -5.20 -8.22
C ALA A 114 -2.37 -6.08 -8.29
N SER A 115 -2.82 -6.56 -7.15
CA SER A 115 -4.02 -7.40 -7.00
C SER A 115 -5.21 -6.58 -6.50
N HIS A 116 -4.96 -5.57 -5.68
CA HIS A 116 -5.99 -4.70 -5.12
C HIS A 116 -5.50 -3.25 -5.06
N LEU A 117 -6.44 -2.31 -5.13
CA LEU A 117 -6.20 -0.93 -4.70
C LEU A 117 -6.61 -0.77 -3.24
N VAL A 118 -5.82 0.00 -2.49
CA VAL A 118 -6.19 0.44 -1.14
C VAL A 118 -6.74 1.84 -1.24
N LEU A 119 -7.98 1.99 -0.79
CA LEU A 119 -8.71 3.25 -0.79
C LEU A 119 -8.77 3.79 0.63
N SER A 120 -8.70 5.11 0.78
CA SER A 120 -8.97 5.79 2.04
C SER A 120 -10.13 6.76 1.91
N ARG A 121 -10.92 6.85 2.97
CA ARG A 121 -11.93 7.89 3.14
C ARG A 121 -11.56 8.80 4.31
N GLY A 122 -11.81 10.11 4.14
CA GLY A 122 -11.57 11.12 5.17
C GLY A 122 -10.11 11.59 5.29
N LEU A 123 -9.91 12.63 6.10
CA LEU A 123 -8.63 13.35 6.25
C LEU A 123 -7.53 12.53 6.96
N PHE A 124 -7.91 11.57 7.80
CA PHE A 124 -6.97 10.81 8.66
C PHE A 124 -6.76 9.35 8.23
N ALA A 125 -7.31 8.94 7.09
CA ALA A 125 -7.15 7.59 6.54
C ALA A 125 -7.51 6.44 7.51
N SER A 126 -8.43 6.68 8.45
CA SER A 126 -8.89 5.72 9.45
C SER A 126 -9.82 4.65 8.88
N ASP A 127 -10.60 5.00 7.85
CA ASP A 127 -11.43 4.04 7.10
C ASP A 127 -10.72 3.68 5.80
N GLN A 128 -10.18 2.46 5.77
CA GLN A 128 -9.47 1.94 4.61
C GLN A 128 -10.22 0.74 4.04
N ARG A 129 -10.35 0.73 2.72
CA ARG A 129 -11.05 -0.30 1.98
C ARG A 129 -10.14 -0.87 0.92
N ILE A 130 -10.35 -2.12 0.56
CA ILE A 130 -9.68 -2.73 -0.60
C ILE A 130 -10.67 -3.04 -1.69
N VAL A 131 -10.24 -2.90 -2.93
CA VAL A 131 -11.00 -3.28 -4.12
C VAL A 131 -10.09 -4.10 -5.06
N PRO A 132 -10.52 -5.28 -5.52
CA PRO A 132 -9.77 -6.05 -6.50
C PRO A 132 -9.57 -5.27 -7.80
N VAL A 133 -8.41 -5.39 -8.43
CA VAL A 133 -8.14 -4.71 -9.72
C VAL A 133 -9.04 -5.21 -10.86
N THR A 134 -9.65 -6.40 -10.71
CA THR A 134 -10.64 -6.97 -11.64
C THR A 134 -11.98 -6.22 -11.59
N ASP A 135 -12.25 -5.53 -10.49
CA ASP A 135 -13.52 -4.84 -10.24
C ASP A 135 -13.39 -3.33 -10.51
N ILE A 136 -12.36 -2.96 -11.29
CA ILE A 136 -11.97 -1.59 -11.57
C ILE A 136 -11.80 -1.41 -13.08
N ALA A 137 -12.34 -0.32 -13.60
CA ALA A 137 -12.03 0.17 -14.94
C ALA A 137 -11.25 1.48 -14.85
N LEU A 138 -10.20 1.64 -15.65
CA LEU A 138 -9.44 2.89 -15.76
C LEU A 138 -9.79 3.57 -17.08
N GLU A 139 -10.68 4.56 -17.02
CA GLU A 139 -11.23 5.24 -18.19
C GLU A 139 -10.96 6.74 -18.11
N GLY A 140 -10.31 7.31 -19.13
CA GLY A 140 -10.03 8.75 -19.18
C GLY A 140 -9.19 9.27 -18.00
N GLY A 141 -8.38 8.41 -17.37
CA GLY A 141 -7.59 8.74 -16.18
C GLY A 141 -8.36 8.69 -14.86
N VAL A 142 -9.62 8.23 -14.88
CA VAL A 142 -10.47 8.05 -13.70
C VAL A 142 -10.59 6.56 -13.37
N ILE A 143 -10.42 6.22 -12.09
CA ILE A 143 -10.66 4.87 -11.55
C ILE A 143 -12.16 4.71 -11.29
N LYS A 144 -12.84 3.90 -12.11
CA LYS A 144 -14.23 3.52 -11.91
C LYS A 144 -14.32 2.25 -11.09
N LEU A 145 -15.06 2.31 -9.98
CA LEU A 145 -15.31 1.18 -9.10
C LEU A 145 -16.61 0.48 -9.50
N ALA A 146 -16.60 -0.85 -9.58
CA ALA A 146 -17.81 -1.63 -9.85
C ALA A 146 -18.80 -1.63 -8.66
N ALA A 147 -18.28 -1.54 -7.44
CA ALA A 147 -19.06 -1.54 -6.20
C ALA A 147 -19.03 -0.17 -5.50
N GLN A 148 -20.07 0.08 -4.69
CA GLN A 148 -20.11 1.26 -3.83
C GLN A 148 -19.07 1.13 -2.70
N THR A 149 -18.40 2.22 -2.35
CA THR A 149 -17.24 2.19 -1.43
C THR A 149 -17.54 1.65 -0.04
N HIS A 150 -18.75 1.88 0.48
CA HIS A 150 -19.15 1.39 1.80
C HIS A 150 -19.37 -0.13 1.86
N ALA A 151 -19.62 -0.76 0.70
CA ALA A 151 -19.79 -2.21 0.58
C ALA A 151 -18.45 -2.95 0.40
N LEU A 152 -17.34 -2.21 0.21
CA LEU A 152 -16.02 -2.80 0.05
C LEU A 152 -15.50 -3.39 1.37
N PRO A 153 -14.69 -4.46 1.31
CA PRO A 153 -14.03 -5.01 2.48
C PRO A 153 -13.15 -3.98 3.20
N VAL A 154 -13.18 -4.00 4.53
CA VAL A 154 -12.28 -3.19 5.37
C VAL A 154 -10.87 -3.74 5.27
N TYR A 155 -9.91 -2.88 4.99
CA TYR A 155 -8.50 -3.20 5.09
C TYR A 155 -7.97 -2.79 6.46
N ARG A 156 -7.32 -3.73 7.14
CA ARG A 156 -6.61 -3.49 8.40
C ARG A 156 -5.13 -3.78 8.20
N ARG A 157 -4.28 -2.89 8.74
CA ARG A 157 -2.83 -3.11 8.75
C ARG A 157 -2.48 -4.28 9.65
N ASN A 158 -1.39 -4.98 9.31
CA ASN A 158 -0.92 -6.11 10.10
C ASN A 158 -0.59 -5.70 11.55
N SER A 159 -0.01 -4.52 11.75
CA SER A 159 0.27 -3.98 13.09
C SER A 159 -1.00 -3.78 13.91
N SER A 160 -2.07 -3.24 13.30
CA SER A 160 -3.37 -3.07 13.95
C SER A 160 -4.05 -4.40 14.25
N LEU A 161 -3.91 -5.41 13.38
CA LEU A 161 -4.42 -6.76 13.61
C LEU A 161 -3.68 -7.43 14.77
N LEU A 162 -2.35 -7.36 14.79
CA LEU A 162 -1.54 -7.90 15.88
C LEU A 162 -1.87 -7.23 17.21
N GLN A 163 -2.07 -5.91 17.22
CA GLN A 163 -2.49 -5.21 18.43
C GLN A 163 -3.88 -5.66 18.89
N ALA A 164 -4.85 -5.73 17.99
CA ALA A 164 -6.20 -6.21 18.34
C ALA A 164 -6.21 -7.66 18.86
N VAL A 165 -5.35 -8.53 18.31
CA VAL A 165 -5.17 -9.90 18.82
C VAL A 165 -4.54 -9.89 20.21
N ARG A 166 -3.53 -9.04 20.45
CA ARG A 166 -2.92 -8.89 21.79
C ARG A 166 -3.95 -8.39 22.80
N ASP A 167 -4.68 -7.34 22.47
CA ASP A 167 -5.72 -6.76 23.32
C ASP A 167 -6.79 -7.80 23.67
N ALA A 168 -7.24 -8.59 22.68
CA ALA A 168 -8.22 -9.66 22.91
C ALA A 168 -7.66 -10.80 23.79
N LEU A 169 -6.39 -11.17 23.64
CA LEU A 169 -5.75 -12.17 24.49
C LEU A 169 -5.59 -11.66 25.93
N ASP A 170 -5.27 -10.38 26.10
CA ASP A 170 -5.16 -9.73 27.41
C ASP A 170 -6.54 -9.62 28.09
N GLU A 171 -7.59 -9.29 27.35
CA GLU A 171 -8.97 -9.30 27.85
C GLU A 171 -9.43 -10.71 28.26
N LEU A 172 -9.07 -11.74 27.50
CA LEU A 172 -9.35 -13.14 27.84
C LEU A 172 -8.54 -13.63 29.05
N GLY A 173 -7.30 -13.18 29.21
CA GLY A 173 -6.45 -13.47 30.37
C GLY A 173 -6.91 -12.73 31.64
N ALA A 174 -7.42 -11.50 31.50
CA ALA A 174 -7.98 -10.71 32.59
C ALA A 174 -9.37 -11.20 33.02
N SER A 175 -10.12 -11.85 32.13
CA SER A 175 -11.45 -12.42 32.40
C SER A 175 -11.43 -13.76 33.12
N GLY A 176 -10.35 -14.08 33.85
CA GLY A 176 -10.26 -15.15 34.84
C GLY A 176 -11.04 -16.42 34.48
N LEU A 177 -10.43 -17.29 33.68
CA LEU A 177 -10.93 -18.65 33.47
C LEU A 177 -10.95 -19.39 34.83
N THR A 178 -12.06 -19.31 35.56
CA THR A 178 -12.38 -20.31 36.58
C THR A 178 -12.67 -21.59 35.82
N VAL A 179 -11.62 -22.39 35.59
CA VAL A 179 -11.76 -23.80 35.32
C VAL A 179 -12.40 -24.39 36.58
N THR A 180 -13.73 -24.47 36.60
CA THR A 180 -14.42 -25.32 37.57
C THR A 180 -13.95 -26.74 37.30
N GLU A 181 -13.07 -27.25 38.17
CA GLU A 181 -12.80 -28.67 38.31
C GLU A 181 -14.15 -29.40 38.36
N VAL A 182 -14.45 -30.14 37.29
CA VAL A 182 -15.50 -31.14 37.32
C VAL A 182 -14.95 -32.27 38.20
N LYS A 183 -15.27 -32.23 39.50
CA LYS A 183 -15.11 -33.38 40.38
C LYS A 183 -15.89 -34.54 39.76
N GLY A 184 -15.16 -35.54 39.29
CA GLY A 184 -15.71 -36.82 38.90
C GLY A 184 -16.42 -37.45 40.10
N CYS A 185 -17.72 -37.67 39.95
CA CYS A 185 -18.46 -38.69 40.69
C CYS A 185 -18.56 -39.91 39.79
N GLY A 186 -18.07 -41.04 40.26
CA GLY A 186 -18.14 -42.34 39.59
C GLY A 186 -16.99 -43.24 40.00
#